data_AF-A0A672K1H3-F1
#
_entry.id   AF-A0A672K1H3-F1
#
_cell.length_a   1.000
_cell.length_b   1.000
_cell.length_c   1.000
_cell.angle_alpha   90.00
_cell.angle_beta   90.00
_cell.angle_gamma   90.00
#
_symmetry.space_group_name_H-M   'P 1'
#
loop_
_entity.id
_entity.type
_entity.pdbx_description
1 polymer ?
#
loop_
_entity_poly.entity_id
_entity_poly.type
_entity_poly.pdbx_seq_one_letter_code
_entity_poly.pdbx_strand_id
1 'polypeptide(L)'
;MLGIFYSLSHHLLYFISYSIRIKSILCDTPTVTQLFTYHYYCYLLSITDSFLLYINTVEVFNYSCSFYSQIIYIFIVVVGDINIEELRKHAVEITIDRERLHPDLTLSKDCKTVRDSKDYQHTGEGFPFELCAFGAQRFTSGRHYWEVQLVQTNTAPKNYWLIGVVKHGHFTARDRSALTPSAGFWFLCSDGPQGFHINTDPPVKLSLTPRPEQLGVLFDYDEGLLAFYNVTESKHLLTISSRFSGSVVPLFNPGAGDLSPLKILDCPKPVESTAEPPAESAVESSDDP
;
A
#
# COMPACT_ATOMS: atom_id res chain seq x y z
N MET A 1 -5.54 -24.22 27.57
CA MET A 1 -5.11 -25.59 27.93
C MET A 1 -6.32 -26.51 27.81
N LEU A 2 -6.31 -27.36 26.77
CA LEU A 2 -7.07 -28.60 26.50
C LEU A 2 -7.28 -28.68 24.98
N GLY A 3 -6.49 -29.53 24.32
CA GLY A 3 -6.54 -29.78 22.88
C GLY A 3 -7.38 -31.01 22.55
N ILE A 4 -8.10 -30.97 21.43
CA ILE A 4 -8.76 -32.13 20.83
C ILE A 4 -7.87 -32.59 19.67
N PHE A 5 -7.52 -33.88 19.66
CA PHE A 5 -6.68 -34.48 18.64
C PHE A 5 -7.55 -35.16 17.57
N TYR A 6 -7.35 -34.82 16.30
CA TYR A 6 -7.78 -35.66 15.19
C TYR A 6 -6.56 -36.05 14.36
N SER A 7 -6.35 -37.36 14.23
CA SER A 7 -5.33 -37.95 13.37
C SER A 7 -5.96 -38.27 12.02
N LEU A 8 -5.52 -37.59 10.97
CA LEU A 8 -5.65 -38.07 9.60
C LEU A 8 -4.24 -38.09 9.00
N SER A 9 -3.85 -39.28 8.58
CA SER A 9 -2.56 -39.72 8.05
C SER A 9 -1.65 -38.63 7.45
N HIS A 10 -0.44 -38.55 8.03
CA HIS A 10 0.81 -37.97 7.53
C HIS A 10 1.06 -36.46 7.49
N HIS A 11 0.20 -35.61 8.05
CA HIS A 11 0.60 -34.22 8.37
C HIS A 11 0.10 -33.80 9.77
N LEU A 12 1.04 -33.50 10.68
CA LEU A 12 0.75 -32.92 11.99
C LEU A 12 0.38 -31.43 11.81
N LEU A 13 -0.90 -31.11 11.87
CA LEU A 13 -1.38 -29.73 12.03
C LEU A 13 -1.37 -29.37 13.53
N TYR A 14 -0.60 -28.34 13.89
CA TYR A 14 -0.61 -27.77 15.24
C TYR A 14 -1.60 -26.61 15.32
N PHE A 15 -2.54 -26.67 16.29
CA PHE A 15 -3.48 -25.59 16.58
C PHE A 15 -3.11 -24.94 17.92
N ILE A 16 -2.74 -23.65 17.90
CA ILE A 16 -2.58 -22.85 19.13
C ILE A 16 -3.73 -21.83 19.15
N SER A 17 -4.61 -21.94 20.15
CA SER A 17 -5.73 -21.02 20.37
C SER A 17 -5.34 -19.97 21.40
N TYR A 18 -5.42 -18.69 21.03
CA TYR A 18 -5.37 -17.58 21.98
C TYR A 18 -6.75 -16.89 22.06
N SER A 19 -7.23 -16.64 23.28
CA SER A 19 -8.40 -15.78 23.52
C SER A 19 -7.92 -14.37 23.83
N ILE A 20 -8.12 -13.43 22.91
CA ILE A 20 -7.90 -12.00 23.15
C ILE A 20 -9.24 -11.39 23.61
N ARG A 21 -9.26 -10.74 24.78
CA ARG A 21 -10.39 -9.93 25.25
C ARG A 21 -10.18 -8.48 24.80
N ILE A 22 -10.92 -8.02 23.81
CA ILE A 22 -11.01 -6.60 23.45
C ILE A 22 -11.95 -5.91 24.44
N LYS A 23 -11.48 -4.90 25.18
CA LYS A 23 -12.23 -4.28 26.27
C LYS A 23 -13.25 -3.21 25.85
N SER A 24 -13.17 -2.64 24.65
CA SER A 24 -14.23 -1.80 24.05
C SER A 24 -13.86 -1.34 22.64
N ILE A 25 -14.84 -1.32 21.73
CA ILE A 25 -14.80 -0.53 20.49
C ILE A 25 -15.90 0.52 20.67
N LEU A 26 -15.54 1.81 20.73
CA LEU A 26 -16.53 2.89 20.72
C LEU A 26 -16.97 3.09 19.27
N CYS A 27 -18.23 2.75 18.99
CA CYS A 27 -18.92 3.09 17.76
C CYS A 27 -19.81 4.30 18.06
N ASP A 28 -19.49 5.48 17.52
CA ASP A 28 -20.31 6.69 17.70
C ASP A 28 -21.54 6.67 16.77
N THR A 29 -22.39 5.66 16.94
CA THR A 29 -23.75 5.64 16.39
C THR A 29 -24.74 5.26 17.48
N PRO A 30 -25.71 6.12 17.83
CA PRO A 30 -26.54 5.97 19.03
C PRO A 30 -27.68 4.93 18.90
N THR A 31 -27.62 3.95 17.99
CA THR A 31 -28.82 3.12 17.71
C THR A 31 -28.65 1.61 17.61
N VAL A 32 -27.46 1.03 17.77
CA VAL A 32 -27.35 -0.45 17.81
C VAL A 32 -26.28 -0.89 18.80
N THR A 33 -26.70 -1.30 20.00
CA THR A 33 -25.86 -2.10 20.90
C THR A 33 -26.05 -3.56 20.54
N GLN A 34 -25.24 -4.10 19.63
CA GLN A 34 -25.13 -5.55 19.43
C GLN A 34 -23.80 -6.04 20.02
N LEU A 35 -23.88 -6.88 21.06
CA LEU A 35 -22.75 -7.64 21.56
C LEU A 35 -22.41 -8.74 20.54
N PHE A 36 -21.24 -8.66 19.93
CA PHE A 36 -20.68 -9.75 19.16
C PHE A 36 -19.58 -10.45 19.97
N THR A 37 -19.78 -11.73 20.24
CA THR A 37 -18.74 -12.62 20.77
C THR A 37 -18.09 -13.33 19.58
N TYR A 38 -16.84 -13.03 19.26
CA TYR A 38 -16.12 -13.67 18.16
C TYR A 38 -15.17 -14.76 18.68
N HIS A 39 -15.25 -15.95 18.08
CA HIS A 39 -14.25 -17.02 18.22
C HIS A 39 -13.28 -16.93 17.02
N TYR A 40 -11.99 -16.72 17.28
CA TYR A 40 -10.97 -16.63 16.24
C TYR A 40 -10.37 -18.02 15.94
N TYR A 41 -10.26 -18.38 14.67
CA TYR A 41 -9.48 -19.52 14.18
C TYR A 41 -8.26 -18.98 13.40
N CYS A 42 -7.04 -19.23 13.87
CA CYS A 42 -5.82 -18.93 13.13
C CYS A 42 -5.52 -20.11 12.18
N TYR A 43 -5.35 -19.84 10.88
CA TYR A 43 -4.95 -20.85 9.89
C TYR A 43 -3.43 -20.76 9.66
N LEU A 44 -2.71 -21.84 9.98
CA LEU A 44 -1.33 -22.07 9.51
C LEU A 44 -1.41 -22.88 8.21
N LEU A 45 -1.05 -22.28 7.08
CA LEU A 45 -0.83 -23.02 5.82
C LEU A 45 0.66 -23.35 5.71
N SER A 46 0.98 -24.63 5.90
CA SER A 46 2.29 -25.21 5.59
C SER A 46 2.43 -25.33 4.07
N ILE A 47 3.24 -24.49 3.44
CA ILE A 47 3.69 -24.69 2.06
C ILE A 47 4.99 -25.50 2.13
N THR A 48 4.96 -26.72 1.59
CA THR A 48 6.11 -27.63 1.51
C THR A 48 7.25 -27.04 0.67
N ASP A 49 8.48 -27.33 1.13
CA ASP A 49 9.79 -27.11 0.51
C ASP A 49 10.00 -25.80 -0.26
N SER A 50 10.29 -24.73 0.51
CA SER A 50 11.47 -23.85 0.33
C SER A 50 11.33 -22.44 0.89
N PHE A 51 10.19 -22.04 1.47
CA PHE A 51 10.08 -20.74 2.14
C PHE A 51 9.24 -20.81 3.43
N LEU A 52 9.88 -20.53 4.56
CA LEU A 52 9.21 -20.32 5.85
C LEU A 52 8.63 -18.89 5.89
N LEU A 53 7.31 -18.76 5.76
CA LEU A 53 6.61 -17.51 6.04
C LEU A 53 6.35 -17.43 7.55
N TYR A 54 7.16 -16.64 8.26
CA TYR A 54 7.00 -16.41 9.69
C TYR A 54 5.93 -15.33 9.92
N ILE A 55 4.70 -15.76 10.19
CA ILE A 55 3.58 -14.85 10.49
C ILE A 55 3.43 -14.76 12.01
N ASN A 56 3.97 -13.70 12.61
CA ASN A 56 4.03 -13.60 14.08
C ASN A 56 2.68 -13.18 14.70
N THR A 57 1.80 -12.54 13.93
CA THR A 57 0.45 -12.15 14.35
C THR A 57 -0.43 -11.88 13.14
N VAL A 58 -1.51 -12.64 12.94
CA VAL A 58 -2.56 -12.28 11.98
C VAL A 58 -3.70 -11.65 12.76
N GLU A 59 -3.87 -10.33 12.67
CA GLU A 59 -5.14 -9.70 13.02
C GLU A 59 -6.03 -9.66 11.77
N VAL A 60 -6.75 -10.75 11.49
CA VAL A 60 -7.77 -10.75 10.42
C VAL A 60 -9.00 -9.98 10.92
N PHE A 61 -9.14 -8.74 10.50
CA PHE A 61 -10.43 -8.06 10.61
C PHE A 61 -11.26 -8.37 9.36
N ASN A 62 -12.21 -9.30 9.48
CA ASN A 62 -13.19 -9.54 8.44
C ASN A 62 -14.28 -8.46 8.53
N TYR A 63 -14.17 -7.41 7.72
CA TYR A 63 -15.24 -6.45 7.51
C TYR A 63 -16.05 -6.86 6.28
N SER A 64 -17.28 -7.37 6.49
CA SER A 64 -18.24 -7.57 5.41
C SER A 64 -19.18 -6.37 5.35
N CYS A 65 -19.01 -5.50 4.36
CA CYS A 65 -20.01 -4.47 4.05
C CYS A 65 -21.00 -5.05 3.02
N SER A 66 -22.25 -5.25 3.43
CA SER A 66 -23.30 -5.86 2.60
C SER A 66 -24.38 -4.85 2.20
N PHE A 67 -23.97 -3.73 1.62
CA PHE A 67 -24.89 -2.88 0.87
C PHE A 67 -24.22 -2.49 -0.46
N TYR A 68 -24.85 -2.91 -1.57
CA TYR A 68 -24.45 -2.73 -2.98
C TYR A 68 -23.40 -3.71 -3.55
N SER A 69 -23.87 -4.86 -4.06
CA SER A 69 -23.31 -5.73 -5.14
C SER A 69 -21.80 -6.04 -5.27
N GLN A 70 -20.90 -5.58 -4.39
CA GLN A 70 -19.47 -5.87 -4.42
C GLN A 70 -18.99 -6.09 -2.99
N ILE A 71 -18.57 -7.33 -2.69
CA ILE A 71 -17.94 -7.67 -1.43
C ILE A 71 -16.47 -7.24 -1.51
N ILE A 72 -16.05 -6.36 -0.61
CA ILE A 72 -14.65 -5.96 -0.44
C ILE A 72 -14.10 -6.75 0.75
N TYR A 73 -13.10 -7.59 0.52
CA TYR A 73 -12.35 -8.26 1.58
C TYR A 73 -11.11 -7.43 1.91
N ILE A 74 -10.89 -7.11 3.18
CA ILE A 74 -9.70 -6.38 3.62
C ILE A 74 -8.93 -7.30 4.55
N PHE A 75 -7.73 -7.67 4.13
CA PHE A 75 -6.80 -8.40 4.95
C PHE A 75 -5.77 -7.42 5.50
N ILE A 76 -5.85 -7.11 6.79
CA ILE A 76 -4.76 -6.45 7.50
C ILE A 76 -3.76 -7.54 7.87
N VAL A 77 -2.88 -7.88 6.95
CA VAL A 77 -1.80 -8.84 7.24
C VAL A 77 -0.60 -8.05 7.73
N VAL A 78 -0.45 -7.89 9.04
CA VAL A 78 0.82 -7.39 9.60
C VAL A 78 1.85 -8.51 9.48
N VAL A 79 2.46 -8.64 8.30
CA VAL A 79 3.60 -9.53 8.07
C VAL A 79 4.82 -8.90 8.76
N GLY A 80 5.68 -9.74 9.36
CA GLY A 80 7.00 -9.32 9.82
C GLY A 80 7.87 -8.74 8.69
N ASP A 81 9.14 -8.44 8.99
CA ASP A 81 10.07 -7.76 8.08
C ASP A 81 9.96 -8.21 6.60
N ILE A 82 9.73 -7.24 5.71
CA ILE A 82 9.54 -7.48 4.28
C ILE A 82 10.80 -7.18 3.51
N ASN A 83 11.11 -8.04 2.56
CA ASN A 83 12.18 -7.78 1.63
C ASN A 83 11.73 -6.76 0.56
N ILE A 84 12.01 -5.48 0.79
CA ILE A 84 11.71 -4.39 -0.16
C ILE A 84 12.39 -4.63 -1.52
N GLU A 85 13.56 -5.26 -1.57
CA GLU A 85 14.25 -5.56 -2.84
C GLU A 85 13.46 -6.53 -3.72
N GLU A 86 12.67 -7.43 -3.11
CA GLU A 86 11.78 -8.30 -3.88
C GLU A 86 10.66 -7.50 -4.55
N LEU A 87 10.12 -6.49 -3.85
CA LEU A 87 9.11 -5.59 -4.41
C LEU A 87 9.67 -4.75 -5.57
N ARG A 88 10.92 -4.31 -5.44
CA ARG A 88 11.64 -3.52 -6.47
C ARG A 88 11.86 -4.27 -7.78
N LYS A 89 11.77 -5.60 -7.81
CA LYS A 89 11.77 -6.38 -9.08
C LYS A 89 10.57 -6.04 -9.96
N HIS A 90 9.49 -5.52 -9.38
CA HIS A 90 8.29 -5.07 -10.08
C HIS A 90 8.26 -3.54 -10.23
N ALA A 91 9.38 -2.85 -10.00
CA ALA A 91 9.42 -1.40 -10.05
C ALA A 91 9.10 -0.87 -11.46
N VAL A 92 8.25 0.15 -11.49
CA VAL A 92 7.88 0.87 -12.72
C VAL A 92 8.14 2.36 -12.55
N GLU A 93 8.50 3.01 -13.66
CA GLU A 93 8.62 4.46 -13.67
C GLU A 93 7.23 5.11 -13.66
N ILE A 94 6.97 5.93 -12.63
CA ILE A 94 5.74 6.70 -12.52
C ILE A 94 6.04 8.19 -12.72
N THR A 95 5.19 8.84 -13.50
CA THR A 95 5.18 10.29 -13.71
C THR A 95 3.77 10.81 -13.62
N ILE A 96 3.59 12.04 -13.15
CA ILE A 96 2.30 12.70 -13.08
C ILE A 96 1.93 13.28 -14.44
N ASP A 97 0.68 13.05 -14.85
CA ASP A 97 0.10 13.63 -16.04
C ASP A 97 -0.20 15.13 -15.83
N ARG A 98 0.58 15.98 -16.49
CA ARG A 98 0.46 17.43 -16.39
C ARG A 98 -0.89 17.95 -16.93
N GLU A 99 -1.50 17.28 -17.91
CA GLU A 99 -2.78 17.71 -18.49
C GLU A 99 -3.97 17.48 -17.55
N ARG A 100 -3.83 16.53 -16.62
CA ARG A 100 -4.87 16.15 -15.65
C ARG A 100 -4.57 16.61 -14.23
N LEU A 101 -3.64 17.56 -14.07
CA LEU A 101 -3.25 18.11 -12.79
C LEU A 101 -4.29 19.13 -12.30
N HIS A 102 -4.66 19.09 -11.02
CA HIS A 102 -5.51 20.12 -10.42
C HIS A 102 -4.84 21.51 -10.52
N PRO A 103 -5.57 22.59 -10.87
CA PRO A 103 -4.99 23.93 -11.09
C PRO A 103 -4.22 24.50 -9.89
N ASP A 104 -4.65 24.16 -8.68
CA ASP A 104 -4.00 24.59 -7.44
C ASP A 104 -2.81 23.72 -7.01
N LEU A 105 -2.35 22.81 -7.90
CA LEU A 105 -1.13 22.04 -7.70
C LEU A 105 0.00 22.54 -8.59
N THR A 106 1.21 22.48 -8.05
CA THR A 106 2.44 22.73 -8.79
C THR A 106 3.18 21.42 -9.01
N LEU A 107 3.70 21.23 -10.21
CA LEU A 107 4.41 20.02 -10.64
C LEU A 107 5.82 20.38 -11.12
N SER A 108 6.82 19.63 -10.66
CA SER A 108 8.21 19.78 -11.11
C SER A 108 8.38 19.47 -12.60
N LYS A 109 9.53 19.87 -13.16
CA LYS A 109 9.83 19.67 -14.59
C LYS A 109 9.92 18.20 -15.00
N ASP A 110 10.38 17.34 -14.09
CA ASP A 110 10.48 15.89 -14.28
C ASP A 110 9.15 15.16 -14.06
N CYS A 111 8.06 15.88 -13.75
CA CYS A 111 6.74 15.32 -13.46
C CYS A 111 6.70 14.32 -12.29
N LYS A 112 7.65 14.40 -11.33
CA LYS A 112 7.73 13.47 -10.19
C LYS A 112 7.44 14.10 -8.83
N THR A 113 7.52 15.43 -8.71
CA THR A 113 7.30 16.15 -7.45
C THR A 113 6.08 17.05 -7.55
N VAL A 114 5.09 16.81 -6.69
CA VAL A 114 3.85 17.58 -6.65
C VAL A 114 3.62 18.17 -5.26
N ARG A 115 3.10 19.40 -5.24
CA ARG A 115 2.70 20.11 -4.01
C ARG A 115 1.62 21.13 -4.30
N ASP A 116 0.97 21.62 -3.25
CA ASP A 116 0.06 22.76 -3.30
C ASP A 116 0.74 24.01 -3.87
N SER A 117 -0.04 24.82 -4.57
CA SER A 117 0.39 26.14 -5.04
C SER A 117 0.59 27.09 -3.88
N LYS A 118 1.51 28.05 -4.03
CA LYS A 118 1.73 29.10 -3.02
C LYS A 118 0.50 30.00 -2.83
N ASP A 119 -0.33 30.10 -3.87
CA ASP A 119 -1.54 30.91 -3.87
C ASP A 119 -2.76 30.11 -3.35
N TYR A 120 -2.62 28.80 -3.19
CA TYR A 120 -3.68 27.97 -2.62
C TYR A 120 -3.73 28.16 -1.12
N GLN A 121 -4.85 28.71 -0.65
CA GLN A 121 -5.17 28.78 0.77
C GLN A 121 -6.28 27.77 1.04
N HIS A 122 -5.95 26.72 1.78
CA HIS A 122 -6.98 25.77 2.18
C HIS A 122 -7.94 26.43 3.16
N THR A 123 -9.15 26.75 2.71
CA THR A 123 -10.22 27.36 3.52
C THR A 123 -11.28 26.35 3.95
N GLY A 124 -11.20 25.10 3.50
CA GLY A 124 -12.12 24.03 3.85
C GLY A 124 -11.86 23.45 5.23
N GLU A 125 -12.85 22.76 5.79
CA GLU A 125 -12.65 21.90 6.94
C GLU A 125 -12.15 20.52 6.47
N GLY A 126 -11.01 20.05 6.99
CA GLY A 126 -10.49 18.70 6.77
C GLY A 126 -9.45 18.57 5.65
N PHE A 127 -9.31 17.36 5.09
CA PHE A 127 -8.36 17.08 4.02
C PHE A 127 -8.89 17.58 2.65
N PRO A 128 -8.07 18.28 1.83
CA PRO A 128 -8.48 18.79 0.52
C PRO A 128 -8.52 17.67 -0.55
N PHE A 129 -9.56 16.84 -0.53
CA PHE A 129 -9.71 15.68 -1.42
C PHE A 129 -9.74 16.05 -2.92
N GLU A 130 -10.07 17.29 -3.26
CA GLU A 130 -10.10 17.82 -4.62
C GLU A 130 -8.70 18.00 -5.25
N LEU A 131 -7.64 18.14 -4.44
CA LEU A 131 -6.26 18.35 -4.90
C LEU A 131 -5.60 17.08 -5.46
N CYS A 132 -6.26 16.42 -6.40
CA CYS A 132 -5.78 15.20 -7.02
C CYS A 132 -4.84 15.45 -8.20
N ALA A 133 -3.86 14.57 -8.33
CA ALA A 133 -2.97 14.41 -9.45
C ALA A 133 -2.97 12.92 -9.85
N PHE A 134 -2.87 12.65 -11.15
CA PHE A 134 -2.98 11.29 -11.69
C PHE A 134 -1.70 10.89 -12.40
N GLY A 135 -1.34 9.61 -12.32
CA GLY A 135 -0.23 9.06 -13.08
C GLY A 135 -0.51 9.06 -14.59
N ALA A 136 0.54 9.25 -15.39
CA ALA A 136 0.47 9.11 -16.85
C ALA A 136 0.38 7.63 -17.28
N GLN A 137 0.90 6.73 -16.44
CA GLN A 137 0.89 5.28 -16.66
C GLN A 137 -0.51 4.71 -16.45
N ARG A 138 -0.85 3.70 -17.26
CA ARG A 138 -2.13 2.98 -17.22
C ARG A 138 -1.86 1.49 -17.15
N PHE A 139 -2.45 0.84 -16.15
CA PHE A 139 -2.29 -0.59 -15.90
C PHE A 139 -3.58 -1.32 -16.22
N THR A 140 -3.45 -2.46 -16.90
CA THR A 140 -4.57 -3.35 -17.25
C THR A 140 -4.30 -4.81 -16.91
N SER A 141 -3.12 -5.11 -16.38
CA SER A 141 -2.65 -6.43 -15.97
C SER A 141 -1.33 -6.30 -15.22
N GLY A 142 -0.88 -7.37 -14.57
CA GLY A 142 0.44 -7.50 -13.97
C GLY A 142 0.62 -6.82 -12.62
N ARG A 143 1.85 -6.93 -12.11
CA ARG A 143 2.28 -6.40 -10.82
C ARG A 143 3.26 -5.24 -11.01
N HIS A 144 2.97 -4.12 -10.35
CA HIS A 144 3.65 -2.85 -10.50
C HIS A 144 3.99 -2.27 -9.13
N TYR A 145 5.22 -1.80 -8.95
CA TYR A 145 5.69 -1.22 -7.71
C TYR A 145 6.26 0.18 -7.93
N TRP A 146 5.99 1.10 -7.00
CA TRP A 146 6.64 2.41 -6.97
C TRP A 146 6.79 2.92 -5.54
N GLU A 147 7.72 3.85 -5.35
CA GLU A 147 8.01 4.44 -4.05
C GLU A 147 7.76 5.95 -4.08
N VAL A 148 7.23 6.47 -2.99
CA VAL A 148 6.92 7.88 -2.81
C VAL A 148 7.59 8.38 -1.54
N GLN A 149 8.46 9.37 -1.69
CA GLN A 149 9.05 10.13 -0.59
C GLN A 149 8.02 11.11 -0.01
N LEU A 150 7.88 11.07 1.30
CA LEU A 150 6.99 11.90 2.11
C LEU A 150 7.76 12.82 3.06
N VAL A 151 9.08 12.87 2.99
CA VAL A 151 9.93 13.79 3.76
C VAL A 151 11.02 14.37 2.87
N GLN A 152 11.23 15.68 2.93
CA GLN A 152 12.39 16.32 2.30
C GLN A 152 13.49 16.51 3.35
N THR A 153 14.75 16.53 2.92
CA THR A 153 15.89 16.80 3.80
C THR A 153 15.66 18.06 4.65
N ASN A 154 15.89 17.95 5.96
CA ASN A 154 15.71 19.01 6.96
C ASN A 154 14.27 19.51 7.12
N THR A 155 13.26 18.70 6.79
CA THR A 155 11.85 19.02 7.02
C THR A 155 11.15 17.86 7.74
N ALA A 156 9.99 18.13 8.34
CA ALA A 156 9.17 17.07 8.92
C ALA A 156 8.49 16.23 7.81
N PRO A 157 8.21 14.95 8.06
CA PRO A 157 7.37 14.15 7.18
C PRO A 157 6.01 14.82 6.96
N LYS A 158 5.49 14.74 5.74
CA LYS A 158 4.18 15.29 5.36
C LYS A 158 3.10 14.79 6.29
N ASN A 159 2.27 15.68 6.84
CA ASN A 159 1.11 15.37 7.67
C ASN A 159 -0.16 15.06 6.86
N TYR A 160 -0.23 15.58 5.64
CA TYR A 160 -1.38 15.44 4.76
C TYR A 160 -0.94 14.86 3.42
N TRP A 161 -1.54 13.74 3.04
CA TRP A 161 -1.40 13.17 1.70
C TRP A 161 -2.42 12.05 1.47
N LEU A 162 -2.70 11.75 0.20
CA LEU A 162 -3.44 10.57 -0.24
C LEU A 162 -2.70 9.93 -1.41
N ILE A 163 -2.47 8.62 -1.33
CA ILE A 163 -1.76 7.85 -2.35
C ILE A 163 -2.54 6.56 -2.61
N GLY A 164 -2.72 6.22 -3.88
CA GLY A 164 -3.40 4.99 -4.26
C GLY A 164 -3.51 4.83 -5.77
N VAL A 165 -4.65 4.27 -6.20
CA VAL A 165 -5.00 4.10 -7.60
C VAL A 165 -6.45 4.44 -7.86
N VAL A 166 -6.76 4.79 -9.11
CA VAL A 166 -8.12 5.10 -9.57
C VAL A 166 -8.38 4.48 -10.93
N LYS A 167 -9.63 4.08 -11.18
CA LYS A 167 -10.08 3.65 -12.51
C LYS A 167 -9.97 4.80 -13.50
N HIS A 168 -9.36 4.53 -14.66
CA HIS A 168 -9.17 5.53 -15.70
C HIS A 168 -10.51 6.12 -16.17
N GLY A 169 -10.53 7.44 -16.38
CA GLY A 169 -11.74 8.18 -16.75
C GLY A 169 -12.51 8.78 -15.57
N HIS A 170 -12.21 8.36 -14.33
CA HIS A 170 -12.82 8.90 -13.11
C HIS A 170 -11.94 9.99 -12.50
N PHE A 171 -11.85 11.14 -13.16
CA PHE A 171 -10.92 12.24 -12.77
C PHE A 171 -11.59 13.41 -12.05
N THR A 172 -12.92 13.44 -11.96
CA THR A 172 -13.65 14.52 -11.31
C THR A 172 -13.89 14.20 -9.83
N ALA A 173 -12.85 14.32 -9.01
CA ALA A 173 -12.98 14.33 -7.56
C ALA A 173 -13.58 15.67 -7.11
N ARG A 174 -14.58 15.65 -6.23
CA ARG A 174 -15.21 16.88 -5.69
C ARG A 174 -15.11 16.95 -4.18
N ASP A 175 -15.34 15.84 -3.50
CA ASP A 175 -15.27 15.73 -2.05
C ASP A 175 -14.92 14.30 -1.63
N ARG A 176 -14.73 14.09 -0.33
CA ARG A 176 -14.46 12.78 0.28
C ARG A 176 -15.50 11.73 -0.08
N SER A 177 -16.79 12.10 -0.10
CA SER A 177 -17.91 11.17 -0.27
C SER A 177 -17.95 10.56 -1.68
N ALA A 178 -17.40 11.27 -2.66
CA ALA A 178 -17.26 10.80 -4.04
C ALA A 178 -16.13 9.78 -4.24
N LEU A 179 -15.17 9.68 -3.31
CA LEU A 179 -13.96 8.86 -3.47
C LEU A 179 -14.13 7.45 -2.89
N THR A 180 -15.05 6.68 -3.42
CA THR A 180 -15.35 5.32 -2.94
C THR A 180 -14.73 4.21 -3.82
N PRO A 181 -14.56 2.99 -3.30
CA PRO A 181 -14.20 1.82 -4.10
C PRO A 181 -15.18 1.55 -5.24
N SER A 182 -16.48 1.76 -5.00
CA SER A 182 -17.52 1.60 -6.03
C SER A 182 -17.43 2.66 -7.14
N ALA A 183 -16.92 3.85 -6.82
CA ALA A 183 -16.58 4.89 -7.80
C ALA A 183 -15.20 4.66 -8.46
N GLY A 184 -14.50 3.59 -8.10
CA GLY A 184 -13.22 3.18 -8.68
C GLY A 184 -12.00 3.83 -8.02
N PHE A 185 -12.08 4.22 -6.76
CA PHE A 185 -10.96 4.80 -6.00
C PHE A 185 -10.49 3.83 -4.92
N TRP A 186 -9.17 3.67 -4.76
CA TRP A 186 -8.58 2.87 -3.68
C TRP A 186 -7.30 3.55 -3.20
N PHE A 187 -7.22 3.92 -1.92
CA PHE A 187 -6.09 4.70 -1.42
C PHE A 187 -5.86 4.53 0.09
N LEU A 188 -4.65 4.92 0.49
CA LEU A 188 -4.30 5.25 1.87
C LEU A 188 -4.19 6.77 1.98
N CYS A 189 -4.90 7.35 2.95
CA CYS A 189 -4.89 8.77 3.25
C CYS A 189 -4.28 9.00 4.63
N SER A 190 -3.50 10.07 4.75
CA SER A 190 -3.12 10.63 6.03
C SER A 190 -3.70 12.02 6.18
N ASP A 191 -4.43 12.21 7.28
CA ASP A 191 -5.26 13.39 7.54
C ASP A 191 -4.80 14.07 8.84
N GLY A 192 -3.49 14.29 8.94
CA GLY A 192 -2.84 14.96 10.07
C GLY A 192 -3.29 14.39 11.43
N PRO A 193 -3.91 15.20 12.31
CA PRO A 193 -4.37 14.76 13.62
C PRO A 193 -5.45 13.65 13.60
N GLN A 194 -6.18 13.49 12.49
CA GLN A 194 -7.21 12.45 12.36
C GLN A 194 -6.63 11.06 12.06
N GLY A 195 -5.31 10.99 11.83
CA GLY A 195 -4.58 9.74 11.60
C GLY A 195 -4.66 9.27 10.15
N PHE A 196 -4.45 7.97 9.96
CA PHE A 196 -4.49 7.34 8.65
C PHE A 196 -5.84 6.68 8.43
N HIS A 197 -6.34 6.73 7.21
CA HIS A 197 -7.60 6.06 6.86
C HIS A 197 -7.61 5.60 5.41
N ILE A 198 -8.49 4.64 5.15
CA ILE A 198 -8.84 4.18 3.81
C ILE A 198 -10.30 4.47 3.52
N ASN A 199 -10.68 4.46 2.25
CA ASN A 199 -12.04 4.77 1.80
C ASN A 199 -13.03 3.61 1.95
N THR A 200 -12.94 2.87 3.06
CA THR A 200 -13.99 1.93 3.44
C THR A 200 -15.20 2.66 3.99
N ASP A 201 -16.36 1.99 3.93
CA ASP A 201 -17.56 2.45 4.61
C ASP A 201 -17.97 1.41 5.68
N PRO A 202 -17.81 1.72 6.99
CA PRO A 202 -17.26 2.95 7.55
C PRO A 202 -15.73 3.06 7.39
N PRO A 203 -15.15 4.27 7.45
CA PRO A 203 -13.70 4.46 7.34
C PRO A 203 -12.94 3.76 8.47
N VAL A 204 -11.97 2.91 8.12
CA VAL A 204 -11.07 2.28 9.09
C VAL A 204 -9.93 3.25 9.40
N LYS A 205 -9.77 3.63 10.67
CA LYS A 205 -8.61 4.40 11.15
C LYS A 205 -7.44 3.46 11.46
N LEU A 206 -6.25 3.81 11.00
CA LEU A 206 -5.01 3.05 11.21
C LEU A 206 -4.04 3.83 12.09
N SER A 207 -3.45 3.15 13.06
CA SER A 207 -2.37 3.67 13.90
C SER A 207 -1.02 3.29 13.28
N LEU A 208 -0.53 4.10 12.34
CA LEU A 208 0.78 3.88 11.71
C LEU A 208 1.84 4.71 12.45
N THR A 209 2.59 4.05 13.33
CA THR A 209 3.69 4.65 14.09
C THR A 209 4.97 3.82 13.97
N PRO A 210 6.11 4.43 13.63
CA PRO A 210 6.26 5.82 13.21
C PRO A 210 5.61 6.08 11.84
N ARG A 211 5.41 7.36 11.56
CA ARG A 211 4.84 7.85 10.30
C ARG A 211 5.79 7.50 9.14
N PRO A 212 5.31 6.94 8.02
CA PRO A 212 6.19 6.59 6.91
C PRO A 212 6.81 7.85 6.29
N GLU A 213 8.14 7.85 6.21
CA GLU A 213 8.94 8.85 5.47
C GLU A 213 9.03 8.53 3.98
N GLN A 214 8.89 7.25 3.66
CA GLN A 214 8.87 6.70 2.31
C GLN A 214 7.84 5.59 2.24
N LEU A 215 6.87 5.75 1.35
CA LEU A 215 5.76 4.84 1.15
C LEU A 215 6.00 4.02 -0.11
N GLY A 216 6.05 2.69 0.03
CA GLY A 216 6.05 1.76 -1.09
C GLY A 216 4.61 1.38 -1.45
N VAL A 217 4.31 1.32 -2.74
CA VAL A 217 2.99 0.93 -3.24
C VAL A 217 3.16 -0.23 -4.20
N LEU A 218 2.56 -1.37 -3.88
CA LEU A 218 2.46 -2.53 -4.76
C LEU A 218 1.04 -2.64 -5.29
N PHE A 219 0.89 -2.58 -6.60
CA PHE A 219 -0.37 -2.79 -7.30
C PHE A 219 -0.28 -4.06 -8.12
N ASP A 220 -1.00 -5.10 -7.68
CA ASP A 220 -1.17 -6.36 -8.39
C ASP A 220 -2.56 -6.37 -9.03
N TYR A 221 -2.61 -6.09 -10.33
CA TYR A 221 -3.87 -6.05 -11.06
C TYR A 221 -4.50 -7.43 -11.14
N ASP A 222 -3.68 -8.46 -11.37
CA ASP A 222 -4.13 -9.81 -11.67
C ASP A 222 -4.70 -10.50 -10.42
N GLU A 223 -4.08 -10.26 -9.26
CA GLU A 223 -4.55 -10.75 -7.96
C GLU A 223 -5.55 -9.81 -7.28
N GLY A 224 -5.79 -8.62 -7.84
CA GLY A 224 -6.73 -7.65 -7.28
C GLY A 224 -6.25 -7.06 -5.95
N LEU A 225 -4.96 -6.75 -5.83
CA LEU A 225 -4.35 -6.24 -4.59
C LEU A 225 -3.72 -4.85 -4.78
N LEU A 226 -3.94 -4.00 -3.78
CA LEU A 226 -3.19 -2.75 -3.58
C LEU A 226 -2.60 -2.76 -2.17
N ALA A 227 -1.28 -2.87 -2.06
CA ALA A 227 -0.58 -2.95 -0.79
C ALA A 227 0.35 -1.75 -0.56
N PHE A 228 0.44 -1.33 0.70
CA PHE A 228 1.23 -0.19 1.15
C PHE A 228 2.27 -0.62 2.17
N TYR A 229 3.47 -0.05 2.06
CA TYR A 229 4.64 -0.42 2.85
C TYR A 229 5.34 0.82 3.39
N ASN A 230 5.83 0.74 4.64
CA ASN A 230 6.84 1.68 5.13
C ASN A 230 8.20 1.14 4.69
N VAL A 231 8.80 1.81 3.70
CA VAL A 231 10.06 1.36 3.09
C VAL A 231 11.22 1.49 4.08
N THR A 232 11.27 2.59 4.83
CA THR A 232 12.33 2.86 5.81
C THR A 232 12.38 1.79 6.90
N GLU A 233 11.22 1.32 7.34
CA GLU A 233 11.12 0.27 8.36
C GLU A 233 10.99 -1.14 7.78
N SER A 234 10.92 -1.30 6.46
CA SER A 234 10.66 -2.58 5.79
C SER A 234 9.41 -3.30 6.32
N LYS A 235 8.33 -2.53 6.58
CA LYS A 235 7.07 -3.06 7.15
C LYS A 235 5.91 -2.96 6.18
N HIS A 236 5.04 -3.97 6.21
CA HIS A 236 3.70 -3.89 5.64
C HIS A 236 2.85 -2.94 6.47
N LEU A 237 2.04 -2.12 5.81
CA LEU A 237 1.09 -1.24 6.47
C LEU A 237 -0.34 -1.73 6.28
N LEU A 238 -0.70 -2.04 5.02
CA LEU A 238 -2.07 -2.40 4.66
C LEU A 238 -2.12 -3.06 3.28
N THR A 239 -3.05 -4.00 3.09
CA THR A 239 -3.49 -4.44 1.76
C THR A 239 -5.00 -4.22 1.59
N ILE A 240 -5.37 -3.62 0.46
CA ILE A 240 -6.74 -3.53 -0.03
C ILE A 240 -6.91 -4.60 -1.10
N SER A 241 -7.94 -5.45 -0.98
CA SER A 241 -8.33 -6.37 -2.05
C SER A 241 -9.57 -5.85 -2.77
N SER A 242 -9.52 -5.81 -4.10
CA SER A 242 -10.64 -5.40 -4.93
C SER A 242 -10.55 -6.03 -6.32
N ARG A 243 -11.69 -6.16 -7.00
CA ARG A 243 -11.72 -6.59 -8.40
C ARG A 243 -11.56 -5.38 -9.30
N PHE A 244 -10.35 -5.22 -9.85
CA PHE A 244 -10.09 -4.17 -10.83
C PHE A 244 -10.69 -4.53 -12.19
N SER A 245 -11.14 -3.51 -12.92
CA SER A 245 -11.69 -3.67 -14.27
C SER A 245 -11.34 -2.47 -15.14
N GLY A 246 -11.02 -2.72 -16.41
CA GLY A 246 -10.52 -1.68 -17.30
C GLY A 246 -9.13 -1.20 -16.90
N SER A 247 -8.75 -0.01 -17.37
CA SER A 247 -7.46 0.58 -17.01
C SER A 247 -7.52 1.29 -15.66
N VAL A 248 -6.44 1.15 -14.89
CA VAL A 248 -6.24 1.77 -13.57
C VAL A 248 -4.99 2.65 -13.64
N VAL A 249 -5.01 3.79 -12.97
CA VAL A 249 -3.90 4.76 -12.95
C VAL A 249 -3.50 5.10 -11.51
N PRO A 250 -2.23 5.43 -11.24
CA PRO A 250 -1.81 5.97 -9.96
C PRO A 250 -2.57 7.25 -9.58
N LEU A 251 -2.86 7.40 -8.29
CA LEU A 251 -3.55 8.54 -7.69
C LEU A 251 -2.67 9.15 -6.60
N PHE A 252 -2.54 10.47 -6.65
CA PHE A 252 -1.76 11.26 -5.68
C PHE A 252 -2.54 12.50 -5.27
N ASN A 253 -2.40 12.89 -4.02
CA ASN A 253 -2.82 14.19 -3.51
C ASN A 253 -1.81 14.61 -2.44
N PRO A 254 -1.08 15.72 -2.63
CA PRO A 254 -0.04 16.14 -1.70
C PRO A 254 -0.57 16.80 -0.42
N GLY A 255 -1.89 16.91 -0.24
CA GLY A 255 -2.47 17.75 0.81
C GLY A 255 -2.12 19.23 0.61
N ALA A 256 -2.25 20.01 1.68
CA ALA A 256 -1.91 21.44 1.68
C ALA A 256 -1.15 21.83 2.95
N GLY A 257 -0.27 22.84 2.84
CA GLY A 257 0.40 23.47 3.97
C GLY A 257 1.63 22.73 4.54
N ASP A 258 1.95 21.53 4.05
CA ASP A 258 3.16 20.82 4.47
C ASP A 258 4.42 21.39 3.79
N LEU A 259 5.52 21.48 4.56
CA LEU A 259 6.83 21.89 4.03
C LEU A 259 7.39 20.88 3.02
N SER A 260 7.16 19.58 3.25
CA SER A 260 7.58 18.49 2.37
C SER A 260 6.63 18.36 1.17
N PRO A 261 7.14 18.33 -0.08
CA PRO A 261 6.35 17.95 -1.24
C PRO A 261 6.16 16.42 -1.29
N LEU A 262 5.19 15.96 -2.08
CA LEU A 262 5.09 14.54 -2.42
C LEU A 262 6.00 14.28 -3.62
N LYS A 263 6.97 13.37 -3.49
CA LYS A 263 7.94 13.07 -4.55
C LYS A 263 7.95 11.59 -4.88
N ILE A 264 7.63 11.25 -6.13
CA ILE A 264 7.82 9.91 -6.68
C ILE A 264 9.31 9.66 -6.87
N LEU A 265 9.80 8.51 -6.41
CA LEU A 265 11.20 8.12 -6.49
C LEU A 265 11.46 7.21 -7.69
N ASP A 266 12.67 7.32 -8.23
CA ASP A 266 13.22 6.31 -9.11
C ASP A 266 13.70 5.13 -8.28
N CYS A 267 13.00 3.99 -8.39
CA CYS A 267 13.46 2.77 -7.76
C CYS A 267 14.80 2.33 -8.37
N PRO A 268 15.75 1.84 -7.57
CA PRO A 268 17.00 1.30 -8.08
C PRO A 268 16.72 0.19 -9.09
N LYS A 269 17.31 0.28 -10.28
CA LYS A 269 17.28 -0.84 -11.23
C LYS A 269 18.20 -1.94 -10.70
N PRO A 270 17.79 -3.22 -10.72
CA PRO A 270 18.70 -4.32 -10.45
C PRO A 270 19.92 -4.19 -11.37
N VAL A 271 21.11 -4.14 -10.79
CA VAL A 271 22.35 -4.13 -11.57
C VAL A 271 22.44 -5.48 -12.27
N GLU A 272 22.34 -5.51 -13.60
CA GLU A 272 22.66 -6.70 -14.37
C GLU A 272 24.12 -7.07 -14.11
N SER A 273 24.34 -8.28 -13.56
CA SER A 273 25.66 -8.86 -13.41
C SER A 273 26.29 -9.00 -14.79
N THR A 274 27.24 -8.11 -15.11
CA THR A 274 28.16 -8.31 -16.22
C THR A 274 28.99 -9.54 -15.92
N ALA A 275 28.69 -10.66 -16.59
CA ALA A 275 29.51 -11.86 -16.55
C ALA A 275 30.94 -11.49 -17.00
N GLU A 276 31.93 -11.88 -16.21
CA GLU A 276 33.34 -11.77 -16.58
C GLU A 276 33.59 -12.54 -17.90
N PRO A 277 34.35 -11.97 -18.85
CA PRO A 277 34.74 -12.70 -20.04
C PRO A 277 35.65 -13.88 -19.66
N PRO A 278 35.60 -15.02 -20.39
CA PRO A 278 36.41 -16.18 -20.08
C PRO A 278 37.90 -15.83 -20.18
N ALA A 279 38.67 -16.25 -19.18
CA ALA A 279 40.11 -16.09 -19.15
C ALA A 279 40.76 -16.71 -20.40
N GLU A 280 41.58 -15.91 -21.10
CA GLU A 280 42.49 -16.40 -22.13
C GLU A 280 43.40 -17.49 -21.54
N SER A 281 43.34 -18.68 -22.12
CA SER A 281 44.29 -19.75 -21.82
C SER A 281 45.67 -19.35 -22.34
N ALA A 282 46.59 -19.07 -21.43
CA ALA A 282 48.00 -18.93 -21.71
C ALA A 282 48.53 -20.21 -22.37
N VAL A 283 49.05 -20.08 -23.59
CA VAL A 283 49.85 -21.13 -24.24
C VAL A 283 51.25 -21.02 -23.66
N GLU A 284 51.57 -21.89 -22.70
CA GLU A 284 52.96 -22.24 -22.39
C GLU A 284 53.48 -23.14 -23.52
N SER A 285 54.31 -22.58 -24.42
CA SER A 285 55.25 -23.39 -25.19
C SER A 285 56.64 -23.09 -24.66
N SER A 286 57.14 -24.05 -23.89
CA SER A 286 58.50 -24.16 -23.38
C SER A 286 59.52 -24.20 -24.52
N ASP A 287 60.51 -23.31 -24.42
CA ASP A 287 61.76 -23.42 -25.15
C ASP A 287 62.64 -24.56 -24.61
N ASP A 288 63.53 -25.00 -25.52
CA ASP A 288 64.85 -25.63 -25.36
C ASP A 288 65.02 -27.16 -25.36
N PRO A 289 66.19 -27.69 -25.82
CA PRO A 289 67.33 -27.02 -26.49
C PRO A 289 67.70 -27.59 -27.88
#